data_AF-A0A945N6N9-F1
#
_entry.id   AF-A0A945N6N9-F1
#
_cell.length_a   1.000
_cell.length_b   1.000
_cell.length_c   1.000
_cell.angle_alpha   90.00
_cell.angle_beta   90.00
_cell.angle_gamma   90.00
#
_symmetry.space_group_name_H-M   'P 1'
#
loop_
_entity.id
_entity.type
_entity.pdbx_description
1 polymer ?
#
loop_
_entity_poly.entity_id
_entity_poly.type
_entity_poly.pdbx_seq_one_letter_code
_entity_poly.pdbx_strand_id
1 'polypeptide(L)'
;AVAADQVFHQQQAVISIPKRFSIPAREIWLLQDRLEARRGKKPLRLIANKRFRAAYDFLLLRRDSGENISALCDWWTEFQTADEDRQQIMTRGSRTQKPKKSQPKAEAPLKDS
;
A
#
# COMPACT_ATOMS: atom_id res chain seq x y z
N ALA A 1 13.94 -1.66 8.41
CA ALA A 1 14.97 -1.87 7.38
C ALA A 1 15.64 -3.25 7.45
N VAL A 2 15.76 -3.89 8.63
CA VAL A 2 16.52 -5.14 8.84
C VAL A 2 15.88 -6.41 8.24
N ALA A 3 14.54 -6.44 8.09
CA ALA A 3 13.83 -7.64 7.62
C ALA A 3 14.08 -7.97 6.15
N ALA A 4 14.30 -6.97 5.29
CA ALA A 4 14.54 -7.20 3.88
C ALA A 4 15.90 -7.87 3.65
N ASP A 5 16.95 -7.44 4.36
CA ASP A 5 18.31 -7.96 4.17
C ASP A 5 18.44 -9.44 4.56
N GLN A 6 17.71 -9.89 5.58
CA GLN A 6 17.71 -11.30 6.01
C GLN A 6 17.13 -12.23 4.95
N VAL A 7 16.05 -11.84 4.27
CA VAL A 7 15.43 -12.63 3.20
C VAL A 7 16.39 -12.80 2.02
N PHE A 8 17.18 -11.77 1.69
CA PHE A 8 18.17 -11.85 0.60
C PHE A 8 19.35 -12.76 0.95
N HIS A 9 19.79 -12.79 2.21
CA HIS A 9 20.84 -13.71 2.62
C HIS A 9 20.40 -15.18 2.58
N GLN A 10 19.14 -15.47 2.92
CA GLN A 10 18.61 -16.84 2.88
C GLN A 10 18.56 -17.42 1.44
N GLN A 11 18.21 -16.58 0.45
CA GLN A 11 18.04 -17.04 -0.94
C GLN A 11 19.36 -17.22 -1.72
N GLN A 12 20.45 -16.61 -1.24
CA GLN A 12 21.77 -16.72 -1.89
C GLN A 12 22.39 -18.13 -1.77
N ALA A 13 21.84 -18.97 -0.89
CA ALA A 13 22.30 -20.34 -0.66
C ALA A 13 21.70 -21.39 -1.63
N VAL A 14 20.66 -21.04 -2.41
CA VAL A 14 19.91 -22.03 -3.24
C VAL A 14 20.06 -21.77 -4.73
N ILE A 15 20.19 -20.51 -5.16
CA ILE A 15 20.48 -20.14 -6.55
C ILE A 15 21.37 -18.89 -6.53
N SER A 16 22.44 -18.87 -7.33
CA SER A 16 23.18 -17.62 -7.55
C SER A 16 22.25 -16.66 -8.27
N ILE A 17 21.65 -15.71 -7.56
CA ILE A 17 20.85 -14.63 -8.16
C ILE A 17 21.81 -13.47 -8.41
N PRO A 18 22.18 -13.19 -9.68
CA PRO A 18 22.98 -12.03 -10.02
C PRO A 18 22.39 -10.74 -9.43
N LYS A 19 23.24 -9.84 -8.91
CA LYS A 19 22.81 -8.58 -8.27
C LYS A 19 21.84 -7.75 -9.13
N ARG A 20 21.94 -7.86 -10.46
CA ARG A 20 21.02 -7.24 -11.43
C ARG A 20 19.55 -7.63 -11.29
N PHE A 21 19.23 -8.77 -10.68
CA PHE A 21 17.86 -9.21 -10.42
C PHE A 21 17.40 -8.95 -8.97
N SER A 22 18.31 -9.06 -8.00
CA SER A 22 17.98 -8.81 -6.59
C SER A 22 17.83 -7.32 -6.26
N ILE A 23 18.55 -6.43 -6.96
CA ILE A 23 18.42 -4.97 -6.79
C ILE A 23 17.01 -4.49 -7.16
N PRO A 24 16.46 -4.80 -8.36
CA PRO A 24 15.08 -4.43 -8.70
C PRO A 24 14.04 -5.02 -7.75
N ALA A 25 14.22 -6.27 -7.31
CA ALA A 25 13.30 -6.91 -6.37
C ALA A 25 13.25 -6.17 -5.02
N ARG A 26 14.42 -5.78 -4.48
CA ARG A 26 14.50 -4.91 -3.29
C ARG A 26 13.77 -3.60 -3.48
N GLU A 27 14.00 -2.93 -4.61
CA GLU A 27 13.35 -1.65 -4.88
C GLU A 27 11.83 -1.79 -4.98
N ILE A 28 11.32 -2.86 -5.58
CA ILE A 28 9.88 -3.17 -5.66
C ILE A 28 9.29 -3.36 -4.25
N TRP A 29 9.98 -4.10 -3.37
CA TRP A 29 9.53 -4.29 -1.98
C TRP A 29 9.61 -3.01 -1.15
N LEU A 30 10.68 -2.22 -1.29
CA LEU A 30 10.81 -0.94 -0.61
C LEU A 30 9.75 0.07 -1.07
N LEU A 31 9.26 -0.05 -2.30
CA LEU A 31 8.16 0.78 -2.79
C LEU A 31 6.82 0.45 -2.11
N GLN A 32 6.63 -0.76 -1.57
CA GLN A 32 5.38 -1.15 -0.91
C GLN A 32 5.06 -0.28 0.31
N ASP A 33 6.04 -0.05 1.20
CA ASP A 33 5.91 0.85 2.36
C ASP A 33 5.60 2.29 1.91
N ARG A 34 6.18 2.71 0.79
CA ARG A 34 5.94 4.05 0.24
C ARG A 34 4.55 4.19 -0.39
N LEU A 35 3.99 3.11 -0.95
CA LEU A 35 2.65 3.11 -1.53
C LEU A 35 1.55 3.36 -0.48
N GLU A 36 1.80 3.11 0.79
CA GLU A 36 0.87 3.43 1.88
C GLU A 36 0.71 4.95 2.10
N ALA A 37 1.72 5.73 1.72
CA ALA A 37 1.77 7.18 1.94
C ALA A 37 0.97 7.97 0.90
N ARG A 38 -0.36 7.95 1.00
CA ARG A 38 -1.33 8.60 0.09
C ARG A 38 -1.46 10.13 0.19
N ARG A 39 -0.65 10.80 1.02
CA ARG A 39 -0.82 12.24 1.33
C ARG A 39 0.32 13.11 0.80
N GLY A 40 -0.04 14.33 0.39
CA GLY A 40 0.89 15.37 -0.02
C GLY A 40 1.61 15.03 -1.33
N LYS A 41 2.87 15.49 -1.47
CA LYS A 41 3.64 15.33 -2.71
C LYS A 41 4.24 13.93 -2.93
N LYS A 42 4.05 13.00 -1.96
CA LYS A 42 4.67 11.67 -2.01
C LYS A 42 4.10 10.79 -3.14
N PRO A 43 2.78 10.69 -3.34
CA PRO A 43 2.21 9.90 -4.44
C PRO A 43 2.61 10.39 -5.83
N LEU A 44 2.68 11.71 -6.03
CA LEU A 44 3.13 12.33 -7.28
C LEU A 44 4.58 11.95 -7.63
N ARG A 45 5.47 11.86 -6.63
CA ARG A 45 6.85 11.40 -6.84
C ARG A 45 6.93 9.89 -7.07
N LEU A 46 6.01 9.12 -6.51
CA LEU A 46 5.96 7.67 -6.63
C LEU A 46 5.53 7.24 -8.03
N ILE A 47 4.49 7.86 -8.60
CA ILE A 47 3.99 7.50 -9.94
C ILE A 47 5.01 7.82 -11.05
N ALA A 48 5.83 8.85 -10.85
CA ALA A 48 6.92 9.20 -11.76
C ALA A 48 8.10 8.20 -11.72
N ASN A 49 8.13 7.25 -10.78
CA ASN A 49 9.20 6.28 -10.68
C ASN A 49 9.07 5.19 -11.76
N LYS A 50 10.14 4.90 -12.48
CA LYS A 50 10.18 3.84 -13.52
C LYS A 50 9.76 2.46 -13.01
N ARG A 51 9.91 2.18 -11.71
CA ARG A 51 9.55 0.90 -11.08
C ARG A 51 8.18 0.90 -10.41
N PHE A 52 7.44 2.00 -10.51
CA PHE A 52 6.08 2.10 -9.97
C PHE A 52 5.18 1.00 -10.52
N ARG A 53 5.21 0.74 -11.84
CA ARG A 53 4.38 -0.29 -12.47
C ARG A 53 4.59 -1.67 -11.84
N ALA A 54 5.86 -2.08 -11.69
CA ALA A 54 6.19 -3.36 -11.06
C ALA A 54 5.77 -3.42 -9.58
N ALA A 55 5.90 -2.31 -8.84
CA ALA A 55 5.43 -2.22 -7.47
C ALA A 55 3.90 -2.25 -7.34
N TYR A 56 3.19 -1.65 -8.30
CA TYR A 56 1.73 -1.66 -8.36
C TYR A 56 1.20 -3.05 -8.75
N ASP A 57 1.80 -3.72 -9.73
CA ASP A 57 1.44 -5.08 -10.10
C ASP A 57 1.66 -6.05 -8.91
N PHE A 58 2.75 -5.87 -8.15
CA PHE A 58 2.97 -6.62 -6.91
C PHE A 58 1.93 -6.30 -5.82
N LEU A 59 1.47 -5.05 -5.73
CA LEU A 59 0.38 -4.65 -4.82
C LEU A 59 -0.95 -5.35 -5.17
N LEU A 60 -1.26 -5.49 -6.46
CA LEU A 60 -2.43 -6.24 -6.91
C LEU A 60 -2.33 -7.73 -6.57
N LEU A 61 -1.16 -8.34 -6.77
CA LEU A 61 -0.93 -9.74 -6.38
C LEU A 61 -1.10 -9.95 -4.87
N ARG A 62 -0.66 -8.99 -4.04
CA ARG A 62 -0.87 -9.02 -2.59
C ARG A 62 -2.35 -8.96 -2.22
N ARG A 63 -3.14 -8.13 -2.91
CA ARG A 63 -4.60 -8.08 -2.73
C ARG A 63 -5.23 -9.42 -3.07
N ASP A 64 -4.85 -9.98 -4.22
CA ASP A 64 -5.40 -11.25 -4.71
C ASP A 64 -4.95 -12.45 -3.83
N SER A 65 -3.83 -12.31 -3.10
CA SER A 65 -3.40 -13.28 -2.08
C SER A 65 -4.21 -13.26 -0.77
N GLY A 66 -5.18 -12.36 -0.65
CA GLY A 66 -6.09 -12.26 0.51
C GLY A 66 -5.75 -11.15 1.51
N GLU A 67 -4.80 -10.27 1.20
CA GLU A 67 -4.47 -9.14 2.05
C GLU A 67 -5.54 -8.03 1.94
N ASN A 68 -5.95 -7.44 3.07
CA ASN A 68 -6.99 -6.39 3.09
C ASN A 68 -6.43 -5.02 2.67
N ILE A 69 -6.05 -4.93 1.40
CA ILE A 69 -5.48 -3.73 0.77
C ILE A 69 -6.29 -3.26 -0.44
N SER A 70 -7.52 -3.75 -0.62
CA SER A 70 -8.39 -3.37 -1.75
C SER A 70 -8.55 -1.85 -1.87
N ALA A 71 -8.85 -1.17 -0.75
CA ALA A 71 -8.99 0.29 -0.74
C ALA A 71 -7.69 1.05 -1.10
N LEU A 72 -6.53 0.42 -0.92
CA LEU A 72 -5.25 0.97 -1.34
C LEU A 72 -5.06 0.81 -2.86
N CYS A 73 -5.33 -0.39 -3.38
CA CYS A 73 -5.28 -0.68 -4.82
C CYS A 73 -6.24 0.21 -5.62
N ASP A 74 -7.49 0.34 -5.15
CA ASP A 74 -8.51 1.15 -5.81
C ASP A 74 -8.11 2.63 -5.85
N TRP A 75 -7.57 3.15 -4.74
CA TRP A 75 -7.06 4.51 -4.67
C TRP A 75 -5.92 4.74 -5.67
N TRP A 76 -4.97 3.81 -5.79
CA TRP A 76 -3.88 3.91 -6.76
C TRP A 76 -4.36 3.77 -8.21
N THR A 77 -5.41 2.98 -8.45
CA THR A 77 -6.08 2.86 -9.77
C THR A 77 -6.74 4.16 -10.19
N GLU A 78 -7.45 4.82 -9.28
CA GLU A 78 -8.04 6.14 -9.53
C GLU A 78 -6.93 7.18 -9.71
N PHE A 79 -5.90 7.16 -8.85
CA PHE A 79 -4.81 8.14 -8.90
C PHE A 79 -4.01 8.10 -10.20
N GLN A 80 -3.77 6.92 -10.78
CA GLN A 80 -3.04 6.79 -12.05
C GLN A 80 -3.86 7.19 -13.29
N THR A 81 -5.19 7.13 -13.20
CA THR A 81 -6.11 7.49 -14.30
C THR A 81 -6.64 8.92 -14.19
N ALA A 82 -6.50 9.52 -12.99
CA ALA A 82 -6.85 10.89 -12.70
C ALA A 82 -5.92 11.88 -13.41
N ASP A 83 -6.52 12.99 -13.83
CA ASP A 83 -5.86 14.21 -14.30
C ASP A 83 -5.15 14.96 -13.16
N GLU A 84 -4.24 15.87 -13.48
CA GLU A 84 -3.39 16.56 -12.51
C GLU A 84 -4.19 17.28 -11.41
N ASP A 85 -5.30 17.93 -11.77
CA ASP A 85 -6.17 18.62 -10.81
C ASP A 85 -6.82 17.64 -9.83
N ARG A 86 -7.31 16.50 -10.33
CA ARG A 86 -7.88 15.44 -9.51
C ARG A 86 -6.81 14.78 -8.62
N GLN A 87 -5.61 14.55 -9.13
CA GLN A 87 -4.48 14.04 -8.34
C GLN A 87 -4.12 14.99 -7.18
N GLN A 88 -4.15 16.31 -7.42
CA GLN A 88 -3.95 17.29 -6.36
C GLN A 88 -5.06 17.22 -5.31
N ILE A 89 -6.33 17.07 -5.71
CA ILE A 89 -7.45 16.90 -4.77
C ILE A 89 -7.28 15.62 -3.93
N MET A 90 -6.97 14.50 -4.57
CA MET A 90 -6.76 13.20 -3.89
C MET A 90 -5.62 13.24 -2.88
N THR A 91 -4.56 14.01 -3.14
CA THR A 91 -3.37 14.10 -2.29
C THR A 91 -3.46 15.16 -1.18
N ARG A 92 -4.29 16.21 -1.36
CA ARG A 92 -4.54 17.26 -0.35
C ARG A 92 -5.22 16.72 0.92
N GLY A 93 -5.84 15.55 0.83
CA GLY A 93 -6.35 14.79 1.96
C GLY A 93 -7.74 15.25 2.41
N SER A 94 -8.72 14.35 2.27
CA SER A 94 -9.84 14.32 3.22
C SER A 94 -9.28 13.92 4.59
N ARG A 95 -9.59 14.71 5.62
CA ARG A 95 -9.38 14.35 7.03
C ARG A 95 -10.02 12.98 7.28
N THR A 96 -9.18 11.94 7.34
CA THR A 96 -9.45 10.67 8.06
C THR A 96 -10.91 10.19 8.08
N GLN A 97 -11.33 9.39 7.10
CA GLN A 97 -12.34 8.38 7.41
C GLN A 97 -11.62 7.21 8.09
N LYS A 98 -11.46 7.32 9.41
CA LYS A 98 -11.31 6.14 10.28
C LYS A 98 -12.58 5.28 10.07
N PRO A 99 -12.48 3.95 9.95
CA PRO A 99 -13.67 3.11 9.93
C PRO A 99 -14.42 3.34 11.24
N LYS A 100 -15.69 3.77 11.16
CA LYS A 100 -16.59 3.83 12.31
C LYS A 100 -16.67 2.40 12.86
N LYS A 101 -16.05 2.15 14.02
CA LYS A 101 -16.38 1.00 14.86
C LYS A 101 -17.85 1.14 15.23
N SER A 102 -18.69 0.34 14.58
CA SER A 102 -20.08 0.12 14.96
C SER A 102 -20.09 -0.45 16.38
N GLN A 103 -20.39 0.36 17.39
CA GLN A 103 -20.72 -0.17 18.71
C GLN A 103 -22.10 -0.83 18.60
N PRO A 104 -22.26 -2.09 19.05
CA PRO A 104 -23.57 -2.70 19.13
C PRO A 104 -24.36 -1.98 20.24
N LYS A 105 -25.59 -1.56 19.92
CA LYS A 105 -26.57 -1.08 20.90
C LYS A 105 -26.87 -2.23 21.86
N ALA A 106 -26.44 -2.11 23.12
CA ALA A 106 -26.95 -2.96 24.18
C ALA A 106 -28.37 -2.49 24.51
N GLU A 107 -29.33 -3.39 24.25
CA GLU A 107 -30.70 -3.31 24.76
C GLU A 107 -30.74 -3.24 26.29
N ALA A 108 -31.78 -2.58 26.79
CA ALA A 108 -32.05 -2.29 28.19
C ALA A 108 -32.19 -3.54 29.08
N PRO A 109 -32.20 -3.34 30.41
CA PRO A 109 -33.34 -3.88 31.13
C PRO A 109 -33.98 -2.90 32.10
N LEU A 110 -35.31 -2.92 32.04
CA LEU A 110 -36.31 -2.52 33.02
C LEU A 110 -35.94 -3.03 34.43
N LYS A 111 -35.97 -2.16 35.46
CA LYS A 111 -36.24 -2.56 36.85
C LYS A 111 -37.00 -1.45 37.59
N ASP A 112 -38.00 -1.94 38.32
CA ASP A 112 -39.02 -1.28 39.12
C ASP A 112 -38.56 -0.17 40.06
N SER A 113 -39.41 0.85 40.21
CA SER A 113 -39.74 1.52 41.48
C SER A 113 -41.08 2.23 41.34
#